data_AF-A0A2E5SRS4-F1
#
_entry.id   AF-A0A2E5SRS4-F1
#
_cell.length_a   1.000
_cell.length_b   1.000
_cell.length_c   1.000
_cell.angle_alpha   90.00
_cell.angle_beta   90.00
_cell.angle_gamma   90.00
#
_symmetry.space_group_name_H-M   'P 1'
#
loop_
_entity.id
_entity.type
_entity.pdbx_description
1 polymer ?
#
loop_
_entity_poly.entity_id
_entity_poly.type
_entity_poly.pdbx_seq_one_letter_code
_entity_poly.pdbx_strand_id
1 'polypeptide(L)'
;MRNQKTLQNIVSTLALLVVFSFSNIIQAQKFAYIDTDYVLLHLPDFAAAQQELNTYAIDWQAEIESKLDAANRLEVAYRAERVLLTKEMRQKREQEISSKRLEAKEMQKQKFGAQGELFQKRQELIEPVQQQIFEELKGIASSSGYMVIFDKSNQSNMLYTNPKYDISDRLIKKLGYVPGETIEVEDRNDVGKGNSTRDGDTRGKGRDVNTAPRNSRGGSSGLQRPGSGRVK
;
A
#
# COMPACT_ATOMS: atom_id res chain seq x y z
N MET A 1 -16.99 -78.76 -23.34
CA MET A 1 -17.50 -77.72 -22.40
C MET A 1 -16.45 -77.19 -21.40
N ARG A 2 -15.47 -77.98 -20.93
CA ARG A 2 -14.42 -77.47 -20.01
C ARG A 2 -13.51 -76.39 -20.63
N ASN A 3 -13.04 -76.60 -21.87
CA ASN A 3 -12.11 -75.68 -22.55
C ASN A 3 -12.74 -74.31 -22.89
N GLN A 4 -14.05 -74.25 -23.08
CA GLN A 4 -14.76 -72.99 -23.36
C GLN A 4 -14.84 -72.12 -22.10
N LYS A 5 -15.05 -72.72 -20.92
CA LYS A 5 -15.07 -72.01 -19.63
C LYS A 5 -13.68 -71.50 -19.24
N THR A 6 -12.61 -72.25 -19.53
CA THR A 6 -11.24 -71.80 -19.26
C THR A 6 -10.81 -70.64 -20.16
N LEU A 7 -11.17 -70.67 -21.45
CA LEU A 7 -10.94 -69.53 -22.35
C LEU A 7 -11.72 -68.29 -21.92
N GLN A 8 -12.99 -68.44 -21.53
CA GLN A 8 -13.81 -67.34 -21.05
C GLN A 8 -13.22 -66.71 -19.77
N ASN A 9 -12.75 -67.54 -18.83
CA ASN A 9 -12.10 -67.05 -17.62
C ASN A 9 -10.82 -66.29 -17.94
N ILE A 10 -9.96 -66.79 -18.84
CA ILE A 10 -8.71 -66.11 -19.23
C ILE A 10 -9.01 -64.74 -19.84
N VAL A 11 -9.97 -64.67 -20.76
CA VAL A 11 -10.40 -63.40 -21.38
C VAL A 11 -10.96 -62.43 -20.33
N SER A 12 -11.76 -62.91 -19.38
CA SER A 12 -12.25 -62.07 -18.27
C SER A 12 -11.13 -61.55 -17.37
N THR A 13 -10.12 -62.37 -17.03
CA THR A 13 -8.94 -61.90 -16.28
C THR A 13 -8.10 -60.89 -17.06
N LEU A 14 -7.91 -61.09 -18.36
CA LEU A 14 -7.13 -60.18 -19.20
C LEU A 14 -7.84 -58.83 -19.36
N ALA A 15 -9.17 -58.85 -19.54
CA ALA A 15 -9.99 -57.64 -19.58
C ALA A 15 -9.93 -56.86 -18.25
N LEU A 16 -9.96 -57.55 -17.11
CA LEU A 16 -9.83 -56.92 -15.79
C LEU A 16 -8.45 -56.26 -15.59
N LEU A 17 -7.38 -56.89 -16.11
CA LEU A 17 -6.00 -56.40 -16.00
C LEU A 17 -5.75 -55.18 -16.90
N VAL A 18 -6.38 -55.14 -18.07
CA VAL A 18 -6.38 -53.97 -18.96
C VAL A 18 -7.12 -52.79 -18.32
N VAL A 19 -8.29 -53.02 -17.71
CA VAL A 19 -9.05 -51.97 -16.99
C VAL A 19 -8.26 -51.41 -15.79
N PHE A 20 -7.51 -52.24 -15.06
CA PHE A 20 -6.67 -51.81 -13.94
C PHE A 20 -5.41 -51.04 -14.39
N SER A 21 -4.97 -51.24 -15.64
CA SER A 21 -3.82 -50.52 -16.20
C SER A 21 -4.13 -49.06 -16.53
N PHE A 22 -5.41 -48.70 -16.72
CA PHE A 22 -5.86 -47.32 -16.97
C PHE A 22 -6.09 -46.50 -15.69
N SER A 23 -5.94 -47.08 -14.50
CA SER A 23 -6.29 -46.42 -13.22
C SER A 23 -5.28 -45.38 -12.73
N ASN A 24 -4.14 -45.18 -13.40
CA ASN A 24 -2.98 -44.47 -12.83
C ASN A 24 -2.67 -43.09 -13.45
N ILE A 25 -3.57 -42.50 -14.24
CA ILE A 25 -3.39 -41.12 -14.73
C ILE A 25 -4.30 -40.18 -13.92
N ILE A 26 -4.04 -40.08 -12.61
CA ILE A 26 -4.56 -38.96 -11.82
C ILE A 26 -3.54 -37.82 -11.98
N GLN A 27 -3.74 -36.98 -13.00
CA GLN A 27 -3.06 -35.70 -13.09
C GLN A 27 -3.62 -34.80 -11.98
N ALA A 28 -2.95 -34.79 -10.82
CA ALA A 28 -3.32 -33.90 -9.73
C ALA A 28 -3.20 -32.45 -10.21
N GLN A 29 -4.27 -31.68 -10.07
CA GLN A 29 -4.29 -30.26 -10.43
C GLN A 29 -3.25 -29.52 -9.57
N LYS A 30 -2.26 -28.93 -10.22
CA LYS A 30 -1.19 -28.20 -9.54
C LYS A 30 -1.57 -26.74 -9.37
N PHE A 31 -1.65 -26.31 -8.12
CA PHE A 31 -1.87 -24.92 -7.73
C PHE A 31 -0.62 -24.37 -7.06
N ALA A 32 -0.38 -23.07 -7.24
CA ALA A 32 0.64 -22.31 -6.52
C ALA A 32 0.09 -20.94 -6.17
N TYR A 33 0.83 -20.19 -5.35
CA TYR A 33 0.53 -18.79 -5.10
C TYR A 33 1.80 -17.96 -5.02
N ILE A 34 1.62 -16.65 -5.19
CA ILE A 34 2.66 -15.65 -5.03
C ILE A 34 2.18 -14.56 -4.08
N ASP A 35 3.13 -13.75 -3.63
CA ASP A 35 2.92 -12.49 -2.95
C ASP A 35 3.45 -11.37 -3.84
N THR A 36 2.57 -10.76 -4.63
CA THR A 36 2.99 -9.71 -5.55
C THR A 36 3.57 -8.51 -4.82
N ASP A 37 3.03 -8.12 -3.66
CA ASP A 37 3.57 -7.01 -2.86
C ASP A 37 5.02 -7.31 -2.45
N TYR A 38 5.29 -8.52 -1.94
CA TYR A 38 6.66 -8.96 -1.61
C TYR A 38 7.58 -9.02 -2.84
N VAL A 39 7.10 -9.51 -3.99
CA VAL A 39 7.89 -9.54 -5.23
C VAL A 39 8.27 -8.14 -5.68
N LEU A 40 7.32 -7.19 -5.65
CA LEU A 40 7.53 -5.80 -6.09
C LEU A 40 8.61 -5.09 -5.28
N LEU A 41 8.76 -5.40 -3.99
CA LEU A 41 9.81 -4.83 -3.12
C LEU A 41 11.23 -5.14 -3.59
N HIS A 42 11.43 -6.12 -4.47
CA HIS A 42 12.75 -6.50 -4.99
C HIS A 42 13.04 -5.86 -6.35
N LEU A 43 12.10 -5.13 -6.95
CA LEU A 43 12.21 -4.61 -8.31
C LEU A 43 12.65 -3.13 -8.29
N PRO A 44 13.84 -2.81 -8.84
CA PRO A 44 14.30 -1.43 -8.99
C PRO A 44 13.33 -0.54 -9.78
N ASP A 45 12.71 -1.10 -10.82
CA ASP A 45 11.75 -0.35 -11.66
C ASP A 45 10.50 0.04 -10.87
N PHE A 46 10.05 -0.83 -9.95
CA PHE A 46 8.94 -0.51 -9.05
C PHE A 46 9.33 0.60 -8.06
N ALA A 47 10.53 0.50 -7.48
CA ALA A 47 11.04 1.53 -6.57
C ALA A 47 11.19 2.89 -7.27
N ALA A 48 11.71 2.89 -8.50
CA ALA A 48 11.84 4.09 -9.33
C ALA A 48 10.47 4.70 -9.65
N ALA A 49 9.50 3.88 -10.08
CA ALA A 49 8.13 4.32 -10.34
C ALA A 49 7.47 4.92 -9.09
N GLN A 50 7.66 4.30 -7.92
CA GLN A 50 7.12 4.81 -6.65
C GLN A 50 7.75 6.16 -6.27
N GLN A 51 9.06 6.32 -6.48
CA GLN A 51 9.75 7.58 -6.24
C GLN A 51 9.28 8.69 -7.19
N GLU A 52 9.04 8.38 -8.46
CA GLU A 52 8.53 9.33 -9.45
C GLU A 52 7.10 9.76 -9.12
N LEU A 53 6.22 8.82 -8.74
CA LEU A 53 4.87 9.13 -8.26
C LEU A 53 4.87 10.01 -7.02
N ASN A 54 5.77 9.75 -6.07
CA ASN A 54 5.95 10.57 -4.88
C ASN A 54 6.39 11.99 -5.26
N THR A 55 7.30 12.12 -6.24
CA THR A 55 7.77 13.43 -6.74
C THR A 55 6.62 14.21 -7.37
N TYR A 56 5.84 13.60 -8.27
CA TYR A 56 4.65 14.24 -8.85
C TYR A 56 3.66 14.71 -7.79
N ALA A 57 3.39 13.87 -6.78
CA ALA A 57 2.48 14.23 -5.70
C ALA A 57 2.97 15.45 -4.90
N ILE A 58 4.26 15.49 -4.55
CA ILE A 58 4.87 16.62 -3.83
C ILE A 58 4.81 17.90 -4.67
N ASP A 59 5.21 17.83 -5.94
CA ASP A 59 5.25 18.99 -6.83
C ASP A 59 3.86 19.60 -7.04
N TRP A 60 2.85 18.75 -7.28
CA TRP A 60 1.48 19.21 -7.46
C TRP A 60 0.87 19.74 -6.16
N GLN A 61 1.20 19.14 -5.02
CA GLN A 61 0.77 19.66 -3.72
C GLN A 61 1.34 21.06 -3.48
N ALA A 62 2.64 21.27 -3.75
CA ALA A 62 3.27 22.58 -3.64
C ALA A 62 2.65 23.61 -4.59
N GLU A 63 2.29 23.21 -5.82
CA GLU A 63 1.62 24.09 -6.77
C GLU A 63 0.22 24.52 -6.29
N ILE A 64 -0.56 23.58 -5.74
CA ILE A 64 -1.88 23.85 -5.18
C ILE A 64 -1.77 24.81 -3.98
N GLU A 65 -0.83 24.55 -3.07
CA GLU A 65 -0.56 25.41 -1.91
C GLU A 65 -0.18 26.83 -2.32
N SER A 66 0.70 26.98 -3.32
CA SER A 66 1.07 28.28 -3.87
C SER A 66 -0.13 29.07 -4.41
N LYS A 67 -1.09 28.40 -5.09
CA LYS A 67 -2.33 29.05 -5.57
C LYS A 67 -3.25 29.47 -4.42
N LEU A 68 -3.36 28.64 -3.38
CA LEU A 68 -4.15 28.96 -2.19
C LEU A 68 -3.54 30.14 -1.43
N ASP A 69 -2.23 30.17 -1.27
CA ASP A 69 -1.50 31.26 -0.63
C ASP A 69 -1.66 32.58 -1.40
N ALA A 70 -1.61 32.54 -2.73
CA ALA A 70 -1.90 33.71 -3.55
C ALA A 70 -3.32 34.24 -3.30
N ALA A 71 -4.33 33.36 -3.23
CA ALA A 71 -5.69 33.75 -2.89
C ALA A 71 -5.81 34.35 -1.49
N ASN A 72 -5.09 33.78 -0.51
CA ASN A 72 -5.08 34.27 0.87
C ASN A 72 -4.43 35.66 0.98
N ARG A 73 -3.34 35.91 0.26
CA ARG A 73 -2.71 37.25 0.21
C ARG A 73 -3.66 38.29 -0.38
N LEU A 74 -4.36 37.96 -1.46
CA LEU A 74 -5.38 38.83 -2.04
C LEU A 74 -6.52 39.12 -1.06
N GLU A 75 -6.96 38.12 -0.30
CA GLU A 75 -8.00 38.32 0.70
C GLU A 75 -7.54 39.22 1.85
N VAL A 76 -6.32 39.05 2.35
CA VAL A 76 -5.75 39.92 3.39
C VAL A 76 -5.68 41.37 2.90
N ALA A 77 -5.17 41.59 1.68
CA ALA A 77 -5.12 42.93 1.07
C ALA A 77 -6.54 43.52 0.89
N TYR A 78 -7.49 42.73 0.38
CA TYR A 78 -8.87 43.15 0.23
C TYR A 78 -9.48 43.60 1.55
N ARG A 79 -9.27 42.84 2.65
CA ARG A 79 -9.80 43.20 3.97
C ARG A 79 -9.24 44.52 4.48
N ALA A 80 -7.97 44.82 4.25
CA ALA A 80 -7.33 46.08 4.65
C ALA A 80 -7.85 47.28 3.84
N GLU A 81 -8.04 47.10 2.53
CA GLU A 81 -8.43 48.18 1.61
C GLU A 81 -9.95 48.39 1.51
N ARG A 82 -10.77 47.42 1.95
CA ARG A 82 -12.22 47.32 1.65
C ARG A 82 -13.01 48.63 1.82
N VAL A 83 -12.72 49.39 2.87
CA VAL A 83 -13.43 50.64 3.21
C VAL A 83 -13.14 51.77 2.23
N LEU A 84 -12.02 51.68 1.50
CA LEU A 84 -11.58 52.66 0.50
C LEU A 84 -12.11 52.32 -0.91
N LEU A 85 -12.71 51.15 -1.10
CA LEU A 85 -13.12 50.64 -2.41
C LEU A 85 -14.58 50.96 -2.73
N THR A 86 -14.86 51.27 -4.00
CA THR A 86 -16.23 51.35 -4.53
C THR A 86 -16.87 49.96 -4.58
N LYS A 87 -18.19 49.89 -4.73
CA LYS A 87 -18.92 48.61 -4.86
C LYS A 87 -18.38 47.75 -6.00
N GLU A 88 -18.11 48.36 -7.16
CA GLU A 88 -17.58 47.67 -8.34
C GLU A 88 -16.16 47.12 -8.09
N MET A 89 -15.29 47.93 -7.48
CA MET A 89 -13.93 47.48 -7.13
C MET A 89 -13.97 46.31 -6.13
N ARG A 90 -14.86 46.35 -5.14
CA ARG A 90 -15.04 45.24 -4.19
C ARG A 90 -15.45 43.95 -4.90
N GLN A 91 -16.45 44.03 -5.78
CA GLN A 91 -16.91 42.87 -6.54
C GLN A 91 -15.79 42.27 -7.40
N LYS A 92 -14.97 43.12 -8.05
CA LYS A 92 -13.82 42.65 -8.84
C LYS A 92 -12.78 41.91 -7.98
N ARG A 93 -12.45 42.44 -6.79
CA ARG A 93 -11.52 41.79 -5.85
C ARG A 93 -12.06 40.46 -5.33
N GLU A 94 -13.35 40.41 -4.97
CA GLU A 94 -14.01 39.19 -4.52
C GLU A 94 -14.01 38.10 -5.61
N GLN A 95 -14.28 38.48 -6.86
CA GLN A 95 -14.20 37.58 -8.01
C GLN A 95 -12.78 37.07 -8.24
N GLU A 96 -11.76 37.93 -8.12
CA GLU A 96 -10.35 37.54 -8.27
C GLU A 96 -9.94 36.50 -7.20
N ILE A 97 -10.28 36.75 -5.93
CA ILE A 97 -10.03 35.82 -4.82
C ILE A 97 -10.76 34.49 -5.07
N SER A 98 -12.04 34.55 -5.44
CA SER A 98 -12.84 33.36 -5.72
C SER A 98 -12.29 32.56 -6.90
N SER A 99 -11.83 33.22 -7.97
CA SER A 99 -11.21 32.58 -9.13
C SER A 99 -9.96 31.82 -8.72
N LYS A 100 -9.06 32.44 -7.95
CA LYS A 100 -7.82 31.80 -7.49
C LYS A 100 -8.06 30.56 -6.63
N ARG A 101 -9.08 30.62 -5.77
CA ARG A 101 -9.52 29.44 -4.98
C ARG A 101 -10.09 28.33 -5.85
N LEU A 102 -10.88 28.70 -6.84
CA LEU A 102 -11.46 27.74 -7.77
C LEU A 102 -10.38 27.07 -8.61
N GLU A 103 -9.39 27.81 -9.10
CA GLU A 103 -8.22 27.29 -9.82
C GLU A 103 -7.47 26.25 -9.00
N ALA A 104 -7.20 26.52 -7.71
CA ALA A 104 -6.53 25.57 -6.82
C ALA A 104 -7.36 24.29 -6.61
N LYS A 105 -8.67 24.43 -6.37
CA LYS A 105 -9.58 23.29 -6.18
C LYS A 105 -9.71 22.44 -7.44
N GLU A 106 -9.80 23.07 -8.60
CA GLU A 106 -9.90 22.36 -9.88
C GLU A 106 -8.60 21.62 -10.19
N MET A 107 -7.44 22.25 -9.96
CA MET A 107 -6.15 21.56 -10.06
C MET A 107 -6.06 20.36 -9.11
N GLN A 108 -6.47 20.52 -7.85
CA GLN A 108 -6.49 19.40 -6.90
C GLN A 108 -7.34 18.23 -7.41
N LYS A 109 -8.52 18.51 -7.96
CA LYS A 109 -9.39 17.49 -8.56
C LYS A 109 -8.76 16.86 -9.81
N GLN A 110 -8.14 17.65 -10.68
CA GLN A 110 -7.48 17.17 -11.89
C GLN A 110 -6.28 16.28 -11.59
N LYS A 111 -5.48 16.62 -10.59
CA LYS A 111 -4.28 15.86 -10.20
C LYS A 111 -4.60 14.65 -9.32
N PHE A 112 -5.44 14.82 -8.29
CA PHE A 112 -5.67 13.82 -7.24
C PHE A 112 -7.10 13.23 -7.23
N GLY A 113 -7.94 13.56 -8.20
CA GLY A 113 -9.26 12.92 -8.33
C GLY A 113 -9.15 11.41 -8.59
N ALA A 114 -10.28 10.70 -8.48
CA ALA A 114 -10.32 9.23 -8.67
C ALA A 114 -9.77 8.75 -10.03
N GLN A 115 -9.83 9.59 -11.06
CA GLN A 115 -9.26 9.37 -12.40
C GLN A 115 -8.31 10.52 -12.78
N GLY A 116 -7.78 11.19 -11.77
CA GLY A 116 -6.85 12.31 -11.94
C GLY A 116 -5.51 11.85 -12.50
N GLU A 117 -4.66 12.83 -12.79
CA GLU A 117 -3.37 12.61 -13.42
C GLU A 117 -2.45 11.69 -12.61
N LEU A 118 -2.49 11.76 -11.27
CA LEU A 118 -1.71 10.84 -10.42
C LEU A 118 -2.09 9.38 -10.62
N PHE A 119 -3.39 9.11 -10.79
CA PHE A 119 -3.88 7.76 -11.06
C PHE A 119 -3.45 7.27 -12.45
N GLN A 120 -3.49 8.16 -13.46
CA GLN A 120 -3.01 7.85 -14.81
C GLN A 120 -1.51 7.57 -14.81
N LYS A 121 -0.71 8.40 -14.14
CA LYS A 121 0.73 8.17 -13.97
C LYS A 121 1.05 6.88 -13.23
N ARG A 122 0.25 6.52 -12.22
CA ARG A 122 0.41 5.24 -11.54
C ARG A 122 0.21 4.07 -12.50
N GLN A 123 -0.81 4.11 -13.33
CA GLN A 123 -1.02 3.05 -14.33
C GLN A 123 0.14 3.00 -15.33
N GLU A 124 0.50 4.14 -15.92
CA GLU A 124 1.59 4.26 -16.90
C GLU A 124 2.92 3.70 -16.39
N LEU A 125 3.29 3.99 -15.15
CA LEU A 125 4.58 3.58 -14.57
C LEU A 125 4.57 2.16 -14.03
N ILE A 126 3.43 1.67 -13.50
CA ILE A 126 3.36 0.36 -12.82
C ILE A 126 2.97 -0.77 -13.79
N GLU A 127 2.17 -0.48 -14.82
CA GLU A 127 1.75 -1.46 -15.84
C GLU A 127 2.93 -2.22 -16.49
N PRO A 128 4.04 -1.59 -16.94
CA PRO A 128 5.15 -2.34 -17.51
C PRO A 128 5.81 -3.30 -16.50
N VAL A 129 5.89 -2.93 -15.22
CA VAL A 129 6.41 -3.80 -14.15
C VAL A 129 5.50 -5.00 -13.96
N GLN A 130 4.18 -4.79 -13.96
CA GLN A 130 3.20 -5.88 -13.86
C GLN A 130 3.29 -6.83 -15.06
N GLN A 131 3.48 -6.29 -16.27
CA GLN A 131 3.62 -7.10 -17.47
C GLN A 131 4.87 -7.99 -17.43
N GLN A 132 6.00 -7.47 -16.93
CA GLN A 132 7.21 -8.26 -16.73
C GLN A 132 6.99 -9.41 -15.75
N ILE A 133 6.36 -9.14 -14.60
CA ILE A 133 6.00 -10.18 -13.62
C ILE A 133 5.10 -11.24 -14.27
N PHE A 134 4.09 -10.81 -15.03
CA PHE A 134 3.15 -11.70 -15.69
C PHE A 134 3.83 -12.66 -16.67
N GLU A 135 4.71 -12.17 -17.54
CA GLU A 135 5.42 -13.03 -18.50
C GLU A 135 6.34 -14.03 -17.80
N GLU A 136 7.05 -13.61 -16.74
CA GLU A 136 7.89 -14.52 -15.99
C GLU A 136 7.08 -15.59 -15.26
N LEU A 137 5.96 -15.19 -14.67
CA LEU A 137 5.04 -16.08 -13.97
C LEU A 137 4.40 -17.10 -14.92
N LYS A 138 3.99 -16.66 -16.12
CA LYS A 138 3.49 -17.53 -17.18
C LYS A 138 4.51 -18.59 -17.57
N GLY A 139 5.79 -18.21 -17.71
CA GLY A 139 6.87 -19.18 -17.95
C GLY A 139 7.03 -20.19 -16.81
N ILE A 140 6.88 -19.78 -15.56
CA ILE A 140 6.91 -20.70 -14.40
C ILE A 140 5.69 -21.63 -14.42
N ALA A 141 4.52 -21.09 -14.72
CA ALA A 141 3.27 -21.84 -14.81
C ALA A 141 3.38 -22.97 -15.85
N SER A 142 3.80 -22.63 -17.07
CA SER A 142 3.95 -23.60 -18.17
C SER A 142 5.01 -24.65 -17.89
N SER A 143 6.19 -24.26 -17.39
CA SER A 143 7.30 -25.21 -17.12
C SER A 143 7.01 -26.16 -15.96
N SER A 144 6.28 -25.71 -14.94
CA SER A 144 5.98 -26.50 -13.74
C SER A 144 4.63 -27.24 -13.81
N GLY A 145 3.85 -26.95 -14.85
CA GLY A 145 2.50 -27.49 -15.07
C GLY A 145 1.47 -26.96 -14.07
N TYR A 146 1.61 -25.71 -13.60
CA TYR A 146 0.60 -25.09 -12.74
C TYR A 146 -0.62 -24.70 -13.58
N MET A 147 -1.80 -25.07 -13.09
CA MET A 147 -3.06 -24.75 -13.75
C MET A 147 -3.55 -23.34 -13.39
N VAL A 148 -3.34 -22.95 -12.13
CA VAL A 148 -3.71 -21.63 -11.60
C VAL A 148 -2.64 -21.21 -10.59
N ILE A 149 -2.27 -19.94 -10.65
CA ILE A 149 -1.44 -19.28 -9.63
C ILE A 149 -2.28 -18.18 -9.01
N PHE A 150 -2.41 -18.22 -7.69
CA PHE A 150 -3.15 -17.21 -6.93
C PHE A 150 -2.21 -16.12 -6.43
N ASP A 151 -2.72 -14.90 -6.33
CA ASP A 151 -2.04 -13.85 -5.60
C ASP A 151 -2.59 -13.78 -4.17
N LYS A 152 -1.70 -13.78 -3.19
CA LYS A 152 -2.03 -13.61 -1.77
C LYS A 152 -1.99 -12.13 -1.35
N SER A 153 -1.42 -11.26 -2.18
CA SER A 153 -1.41 -9.81 -1.96
C SER A 153 -2.84 -9.25 -1.92
N ASN A 154 -3.01 -8.08 -1.29
CA ASN A 154 -4.25 -7.29 -1.12
C ASN A 154 -5.59 -7.95 -1.52
N GLN A 155 -6.47 -8.18 -0.52
CA GLN A 155 -7.84 -8.72 -0.70
C GLN A 155 -7.93 -10.18 -1.15
N SER A 156 -6.87 -10.95 -1.01
CA SER A 156 -6.94 -12.39 -1.26
C SER A 156 -7.88 -13.09 -0.26
N ASN A 157 -8.79 -13.95 -0.77
CA ASN A 157 -9.68 -14.78 0.05
C ASN A 157 -8.97 -16.01 0.66
N MET A 158 -7.63 -16.02 0.65
CA MET A 158 -6.80 -17.12 1.11
C MET A 158 -6.56 -17.00 2.63
N LEU A 159 -7.31 -17.75 3.44
CA LEU A 159 -7.18 -17.73 4.91
C LEU A 159 -5.93 -18.43 5.45
N TYR A 160 -5.52 -19.51 4.79
CA TYR A 160 -4.32 -20.27 5.12
C TYR A 160 -3.75 -20.87 3.84
N THR A 161 -2.43 -20.82 3.72
CA THR A 161 -1.69 -21.44 2.64
C THR A 161 -0.55 -22.25 3.22
N ASN A 162 -0.25 -23.40 2.60
CA ASN A 162 0.96 -24.14 2.94
C ASN A 162 2.16 -23.43 2.27
N PRO A 163 3.20 -22.99 3.01
CA PRO A 163 4.36 -22.29 2.45
C PRO A 163 5.07 -23.03 1.32
N LYS A 164 4.95 -24.37 1.27
CA LYS A 164 5.52 -25.20 0.19
C LYS A 164 5.00 -24.82 -1.20
N TYR A 165 3.83 -24.19 -1.30
CA TYR A 165 3.24 -23.76 -2.57
C TYR A 165 3.45 -22.28 -2.88
N ASP A 166 4.17 -21.54 -2.02
CA ASP A 166 4.63 -20.19 -2.32
C ASP A 166 5.76 -20.28 -3.35
N ILE A 167 5.59 -19.61 -4.49
CA ILE A 167 6.62 -19.55 -5.54
C ILE A 167 7.20 -18.14 -5.70
N SER A 168 6.96 -17.21 -4.76
CA SER A 168 7.43 -15.83 -4.81
C SER A 168 8.95 -15.75 -4.96
N ASP A 169 9.70 -16.46 -4.11
CA ASP A 169 11.16 -16.50 -4.19
C ASP A 169 11.67 -17.07 -5.53
N ARG A 170 10.92 -18.00 -6.13
CA ARG A 170 11.26 -18.54 -7.46
C ARG A 170 11.04 -17.49 -8.54
N LEU A 171 9.96 -16.72 -8.44
CA LEU A 171 9.66 -15.62 -9.35
C LEU A 171 10.70 -14.51 -9.25
N ILE A 172 11.06 -14.09 -8.03
CA ILE A 172 12.11 -13.10 -7.76
C ILE A 172 13.44 -13.53 -8.41
N LYS A 173 13.85 -14.79 -8.21
CA LYS A 173 15.06 -15.33 -8.85
C LYS A 173 14.97 -15.32 -10.38
N LYS A 174 13.81 -15.64 -10.94
CA LYS A 174 13.59 -15.65 -12.39
C LYS A 174 13.62 -14.25 -13.00
N LEU A 175 13.16 -13.25 -12.24
CA LEU A 175 13.27 -11.84 -12.55
C LEU A 175 14.72 -11.29 -12.42
N GLY A 176 15.65 -12.10 -11.87
CA GLY A 176 17.07 -11.75 -11.76
C GLY A 176 17.49 -11.20 -10.40
N TYR A 177 16.64 -11.29 -9.37
CA TYR A 177 16.87 -10.69 -8.06
C TYR A 177 17.06 -11.74 -6.95
N VAL A 178 17.54 -11.29 -5.79
CA VAL A 178 17.82 -12.15 -4.63
C VAL A 178 16.68 -12.04 -3.63
N PRO A 179 15.99 -13.15 -3.28
CA PRO A 179 14.94 -13.11 -2.27
C PRO A 179 15.45 -12.66 -0.91
N GLY A 180 14.69 -11.79 -0.24
CA GLY A 180 15.01 -11.22 1.06
C GLY A 180 15.80 -9.91 1.00
N GLU A 181 16.35 -9.53 -0.15
CA GLU A 181 17.00 -8.23 -0.36
C GLU A 181 16.01 -7.24 -0.99
N THR A 182 15.35 -6.45 -0.14
CA THR A 182 14.31 -5.50 -0.56
C THR A 182 14.87 -4.09 -0.73
N ILE A 183 14.28 -3.35 -1.67
CA ILE A 183 14.58 -1.94 -1.92
C ILE A 183 13.62 -1.10 -1.09
N GLU A 184 14.16 -0.33 -0.14
CA GLU A 184 13.39 0.66 0.60
C GLU A 184 13.24 1.92 -0.24
N VAL A 185 11.99 2.34 -0.50
CA VAL A 185 11.72 3.63 -1.12
C VAL A 185 11.64 4.65 0.01
N GLU A 186 12.62 5.56 0.07
CA GLU A 186 12.59 6.66 1.04
C GLU A 186 11.39 7.58 0.78
N ASP A 187 10.46 7.65 1.73
CA ASP A 187 9.39 8.63 1.71
C ASP A 187 9.98 10.02 1.99
N ARG A 188 10.20 10.81 0.93
CA ARG A 188 10.69 12.20 1.01
C ARG A 188 9.75 13.17 1.73
N ASN A 189 8.64 12.68 2.28
CA ASN A 189 7.66 13.49 3.02
C ASN A 189 8.15 13.90 4.43
N ASP A 190 9.32 13.43 4.91
CA ASP A 190 9.84 13.73 6.25
C ASP A 190 10.97 14.80 6.29
N VAL A 191 11.06 15.71 5.30
CA VAL A 191 12.04 16.83 5.33
C VAL A 191 11.55 18.02 6.18
N GLY A 192 10.59 17.82 7.09
CA GLY A 192 9.91 18.90 7.81
C GLY A 192 9.89 18.81 9.33
N LYS A 193 10.56 17.83 9.96
CA LYS A 193 10.52 17.66 11.42
C LYS A 193 11.88 17.36 12.06
N GLY A 194 12.91 18.04 11.61
CA GLY A 194 14.25 17.97 12.18
C GLY A 194 14.78 19.33 12.60
N ASN A 195 14.78 19.57 13.92
CA ASN A 195 15.63 20.52 14.64
C ASN A 195 15.08 21.95 14.89
N SER A 196 14.13 22.06 15.83
CA SER A 196 13.87 23.28 16.60
C SER A 196 13.89 23.00 18.11
N THR A 197 15.05 22.61 18.66
CA THR A 197 15.41 22.95 20.05
C THR A 197 16.83 22.49 20.33
N ARG A 198 17.75 23.46 20.47
CA ARG A 198 18.75 23.55 21.56
C ARG A 198 19.79 24.61 21.21
N ASP A 199 19.42 25.86 21.47
CA ASP A 199 20.29 26.99 21.81
C ASP A 199 19.40 27.89 22.67
N GLY A 200 19.70 28.30 23.89
CA GLY A 200 20.68 27.94 24.89
C GLY A 200 20.22 28.65 26.18
N ASP A 201 20.54 28.13 27.36
CA ASP A 201 20.71 29.02 28.51
C ASP A 201 21.82 28.50 29.41
N THR A 202 22.75 29.40 29.64
CA THR A 202 23.92 29.26 30.48
C THR A 202 23.57 29.59 31.93
N ARG A 203 24.19 28.85 32.85
CA ARG A 203 24.72 29.26 34.17
C ARG A 203 24.11 28.52 35.37
N GLY A 204 24.99 27.73 35.98
CA GLY A 204 25.40 28.07 37.34
C GLY A 204 24.98 27.10 38.45
N LYS A 205 26.03 26.61 39.13
CA LYS A 205 26.09 26.22 40.54
C LYS A 205 25.66 24.78 40.89
N GLY A 206 26.68 23.95 41.08
CA GLY A 206 26.58 22.75 41.92
C GLY A 206 26.73 23.06 43.41
N ARG A 207 26.65 21.97 44.20
CA ARG A 207 26.85 21.81 45.66
C ARG A 207 25.64 22.21 46.53
N ASP A 208 25.14 21.45 47.52
CA ASP A 208 25.53 20.22 48.22
C ASP A 208 24.32 19.70 49.06
N VAL A 209 24.25 18.37 49.25
CA VAL A 209 24.01 17.58 50.49
C VAL A 209 22.83 17.87 51.46
N ASN A 210 22.09 16.77 51.75
CA ASN A 210 21.28 16.39 52.94
C ASN A 210 20.04 17.20 53.35
N THR A 211 18.91 16.49 53.51
CA THR A 211 18.36 16.05 54.83
C THR A 211 16.99 15.38 54.61
N ALA A 212 16.82 14.15 55.12
CA ALA A 212 15.52 13.48 55.29
C ALA A 212 15.01 13.69 56.74
N PRO A 213 13.86 13.16 57.19
CA PRO A 213 12.53 13.04 56.57
C PRO A 213 11.42 13.65 57.48
N ARG A 214 10.17 13.77 57.02
CA ARG A 214 9.01 13.60 57.93
C ARG A 214 7.66 13.35 57.24
N ASN A 215 6.96 12.44 57.89
CA ASN A 215 5.69 11.79 57.65
C ASN A 215 4.48 12.68 58.02
N SER A 216 3.37 12.60 57.27
CA SER A 216 2.01 12.67 57.84
C SER A 216 0.91 12.44 56.80
N ARG A 217 0.14 11.34 57.00
CA ARG A 217 -1.34 11.24 57.06
C ARG A 217 -2.16 11.98 55.99
N GLY A 218 -3.14 11.41 55.28
CA GLY A 218 -3.90 10.16 55.42
C GLY A 218 -5.20 10.27 54.59
N GLY A 219 -6.02 9.21 54.57
CA GLY A 219 -7.43 9.23 54.11
C GLY A 219 -7.62 8.87 52.61
N SER A 220 -7.82 7.62 52.22
CA SER A 220 -9.05 6.80 52.21
C SER A 220 -10.16 7.26 51.23
N SER A 221 -10.54 6.30 50.37
CA SER A 221 -11.93 5.90 50.02
C SER A 221 -12.58 6.34 48.70
N GLY A 222 -13.18 5.33 48.04
CA GLY A 222 -14.34 5.39 47.11
C GLY A 222 -13.98 5.65 45.65
N LEU A 223 -13.97 4.68 44.71
CA LEU A 223 -15.04 3.77 44.26
C LEU A 223 -16.31 4.51 43.78
N GLN A 224 -16.47 4.72 42.46
CA GLN A 224 -17.60 4.19 41.67
C GLN A 224 -17.50 4.58 40.18
N ARG A 225 -17.72 3.59 39.31
CA ARG A 225 -18.18 3.77 37.91
C ARG A 225 -19.72 3.77 37.92
N PRO A 226 -20.35 4.50 37.00
CA PRO A 226 -21.49 3.98 36.25
C PRO A 226 -21.21 4.19 34.74
N GLY A 227 -21.72 3.43 33.78
CA GLY A 227 -22.86 2.54 33.72
C GLY A 227 -23.30 2.63 32.26
N SER A 228 -23.14 1.54 31.51
CA SER A 228 -23.55 1.46 30.10
C SER A 228 -25.07 1.42 30.03
N GLY A 229 -25.65 2.49 29.48
CA GLY A 229 -27.07 2.60 29.18
C GLY A 229 -27.34 2.20 27.73
N ARG A 230 -28.10 1.11 27.57
CA ARG A 230 -28.73 0.60 26.36
C ARG A 230 -30.01 1.38 26.08
N VAL A 231 -30.21 1.94 24.88
CA VAL A 231 -31.55 2.23 24.35
C VAL A 231 -31.58 2.07 22.83
N LYS A 232 -32.44 1.14 22.41
CA LYS A 232 -33.15 0.92 21.13
C LYS A 232 -32.43 1.14 19.80
#